data_AF-S2E5V3-F1
#
_entry.id   AF-S2E5V3-F1
#
_cell.length_a   1.000
_cell.length_b   1.000
_cell.length_c   1.000
_cell.angle_alpha   90.00
_cell.angle_beta   90.00
_cell.angle_gamma   90.00
#
_symmetry.space_group_name_H-M   'P 1'
#
loop_
_entity.id
_entity.type
_entity.pdbx_description
1 polymer ?
#
loop_
_entity_poly.entity_id
_entity_poly.type
_entity_poly.pdbx_seq_one_letter_code
_entity_poly.pdbx_strand_id
1 'polypeptide(L)'
;MVELSLETIEFIKILANSDSTVLQAGMNEATKRKLDEQIGSILREYYKENTMNVKTGWTEKFATVGITEDDGKAAIACARRLGIDIS
;
A
#
# COMPACT_ATOMS: atom_id res chain seq x y z
N MET A 1 17.08 1.36 -8.04
CA MET A 1 15.65 1.22 -7.67
C MET A 1 15.59 0.53 -6.32
N VAL A 2 14.76 1.01 -5.39
CA VAL A 2 14.58 0.38 -4.07
C VAL A 2 13.99 -1.02 -4.27
N GLU A 3 14.51 -2.08 -3.66
CA GLU A 3 13.86 -3.39 -3.65
C GLU A 3 12.71 -3.41 -2.63
N LEU A 4 11.60 -4.09 -2.94
CA LEU A 4 10.53 -4.29 -1.95
C LEU A 4 10.97 -5.39 -0.98
N SER A 5 10.96 -5.11 0.32
CA SER A 5 11.17 -6.14 1.33
C SER A 5 9.99 -7.11 1.37
N LEU A 6 10.23 -8.35 1.80
CA LEU A 6 9.16 -9.33 2.01
C LEU A 6 8.08 -8.82 2.98
N GLU A 7 8.48 -8.15 4.07
CA GLU A 7 7.56 -7.50 5.01
C GLU A 7 6.63 -6.51 4.29
N THR A 8 7.18 -5.66 3.42
CA THR A 8 6.40 -4.67 2.64
C THR A 8 5.41 -5.36 1.70
N ILE A 9 5.84 -6.40 0.99
CA ILE A 9 5.01 -7.15 0.05
C ILE A 9 3.81 -7.76 0.79
N GLU A 10 4.06 -8.42 1.92
CA GLU A 10 3.02 -9.05 2.72
C GLU A 10 2.07 -8.01 3.33
N PHE A 11 2.57 -6.87 3.80
CA PHE A 11 1.70 -5.79 4.29
C PHE A 11 0.75 -5.27 3.20
N ILE A 12 1.24 -5.05 1.98
CA ILE A 12 0.38 -4.60 0.87
C ILE A 12 -0.68 -5.66 0.56
N LYS A 13 -0.31 -6.95 0.52
CA LYS A 13 -1.27 -8.04 0.31
C LYS A 13 -2.30 -8.15 1.42
N ILE A 14 -1.90 -7.95 2.68
CA ILE A 14 -2.81 -7.89 3.83
C ILE A 14 -3.80 -6.74 3.63
N LEU A 15 -3.32 -5.53 3.31
CA LEU A 15 -4.19 -4.38 3.06
C LEU A 15 -5.16 -4.63 1.89
N ALA A 16 -4.70 -5.31 0.83
CA ALA A 16 -5.53 -5.64 -0.33
C ALA A 16 -6.67 -6.62 0.00
N ASN A 17 -6.47 -7.52 0.96
CA ASN A 17 -7.38 -8.63 1.25
C ASN A 17 -8.12 -8.52 2.59
N SER A 18 -7.91 -7.45 3.36
CA SER A 18 -8.46 -7.31 4.71
C SER A 18 -9.57 -6.27 4.80
N ASP A 19 -10.46 -6.47 5.77
CA ASP A 19 -11.39 -5.44 6.20
C ASP A 19 -10.68 -4.41 7.09
N SER A 20 -10.77 -3.14 6.72
CA SER A 20 -10.10 -2.04 7.45
C SER A 20 -10.59 -1.89 8.89
N THR A 21 -11.84 -2.26 9.20
CA THR A 21 -12.39 -2.19 10.57
C THR A 21 -11.73 -3.22 11.48
N VAL A 22 -11.44 -4.41 10.97
CA VAL A 22 -10.71 -5.48 11.69
C VAL A 22 -9.28 -5.05 11.97
N LEU A 23 -8.59 -4.49 10.97
CA LEU A 23 -7.23 -3.97 11.14
C LEU A 23 -7.21 -2.81 12.14
N GLN A 24 -8.16 -1.87 12.05
CA GLN A 24 -8.25 -0.72 12.94
C GLN A 24 -8.47 -1.13 14.40
N ALA A 25 -9.29 -2.16 14.67
CA ALA A 25 -9.53 -2.65 16.02
C ALA A 25 -8.27 -3.26 16.67
N GLY A 26 -7.36 -3.81 15.86
CA GLY A 26 -6.10 -4.41 16.33
C GLY A 26 -4.89 -3.46 16.31
N MET A 27 -5.02 -2.27 15.72
CA MET A 27 -3.90 -1.33 15.54
C MET A 27 -3.88 -0.26 16.63
N ASN A 28 -2.69 0.00 17.17
CA ASN A 28 -2.43 1.19 17.97
C ASN A 28 -1.78 2.30 17.11
N GLU A 29 -1.67 3.51 17.68
CA GLU A 29 -1.11 4.67 16.98
C GLU A 29 0.34 4.48 16.51
N ALA A 30 1.16 3.73 17.27
CA ALA A 30 2.54 3.46 16.88
C ALA A 30 2.61 2.58 15.63
N THR A 31 1.77 1.54 15.55
CA THR A 31 1.65 0.67 14.37
C THR A 31 1.11 1.45 13.19
N LYS A 32 0.09 2.30 13.40
CA LYS A 32 -0.47 3.16 12.35
C LYS A 32 0.60 4.09 11.76
N ARG A 33 1.40 4.74 12.61
CA ARG A 33 2.48 5.62 12.15
C ARG A 33 3.54 4.86 11.35
N LYS A 34 4.00 3.71 11.84
CA LYS A 34 4.97 2.87 11.10
C LYS A 34 4.42 2.47 9.72
N LEU A 35 3.13 2.14 9.66
CA LEU A 35 2.48 1.74 8.42
C LEU A 35 2.37 2.92 7.43
N ASP A 36 2.07 4.14 7.88
CA ASP A 36 2.09 5.33 7.01
C ASP A 36 3.49 5.65 6.48
N GLU A 37 4.49 5.64 7.35
CA GLU A 37 5.88 5.93 6.97
C GLU A 37 6.40 4.96 5.89
N GLN A 38 6.14 3.65 6.07
CA GLN A 38 6.67 2.62 5.18
C GLN A 38 5.75 2.30 4.01
N ILE A 39 4.50 1.94 4.29
CA ILE A 39 3.56 1.49 3.26
C ILE A 39 2.87 2.68 2.59
N GLY A 40 2.53 3.72 3.36
CA GLY A 40 1.92 4.94 2.83
C GLY A 40 2.78 5.62 1.77
N SER A 41 4.11 5.72 1.99
CA SER A 41 5.03 6.30 1.00
C SER A 41 5.07 5.52 -0.31
N ILE A 42 5.06 4.19 -0.24
CA ILE A 42 5.06 3.30 -1.42
C ILE A 42 3.72 3.39 -2.17
N LEU A 43 2.60 3.33 -1.44
CA LEU A 43 1.27 3.40 -2.04
C LEU A 43 0.99 4.79 -2.64
N ARG A 44 1.54 5.88 -2.09
CA ARG A 44 1.48 7.23 -2.68
C ARG A 44 2.19 7.29 -4.04
N GLU A 45 3.40 6.74 -4.14
CA GLU A 45 4.12 6.72 -5.42
C GLU A 45 3.41 5.85 -6.47
N TYR A 46 2.91 4.67 -6.06
CA TYR A 46 2.10 3.82 -6.93
C TYR A 46 0.80 4.51 -7.36
N TYR A 47 0.11 5.19 -6.44
CA TYR A 47 -1.10 5.95 -6.75
C TYR A 47 -0.83 7.09 -7.74
N LYS A 48 0.26 7.85 -7.52
CA LYS A 48 0.70 8.92 -8.41
C LYS A 48 1.02 8.39 -9.80
N GLU A 49 1.69 7.24 -9.88
CA GLU A 49 1.96 6.56 -11.16
C GLU A 49 0.67 6.33 -11.96
N ASN A 50 -0.30 5.70 -11.31
CA ASN A 50 -1.54 5.27 -11.94
C ASN A 50 -2.52 6.44 -12.22
N THR A 51 -2.44 7.53 -11.46
CA THR A 51 -3.30 8.71 -11.67
C THR A 51 -2.74 9.71 -12.65
N MET A 52 -1.42 9.93 -12.64
CA MET A 52 -0.76 10.89 -13.54
C MET A 52 -0.28 10.24 -14.85
N ASN A 53 -0.47 8.92 -15.01
CA ASN A 53 0.05 8.14 -16.13
C ASN A 53 1.55 8.36 -16.36
N VAL A 54 2.29 8.55 -15.26
CA VAL A 54 3.74 8.63 -15.28
C VAL A 54 4.29 7.20 -15.30
N LYS A 55 5.49 6.98 -15.86
CA LYS A 55 6.08 5.65 -15.97
C LYS A 55 7.23 5.47 -14.98
N THR A 56 6.92 5.51 -13.69
CA THR A 56 7.94 5.39 -12.63
C THR A 56 8.39 3.94 -12.38
N GLY A 57 7.67 2.95 -12.92
CA GLY A 57 7.99 1.52 -12.85
C GLY A 57 7.38 0.79 -11.65
N TRP A 58 6.54 1.44 -10.85
CA TRP A 58 5.89 0.85 -9.68
C TRP A 58 4.89 -0.23 -10.03
N THR A 59 4.11 -0.04 -11.10
CA THR A 59 3.14 -1.05 -11.57
C THR A 59 3.84 -2.33 -12.02
N GLU A 60 4.93 -2.20 -12.77
CA GLU A 60 5.76 -3.35 -13.16
C GLU A 60 6.37 -4.02 -11.93
N LYS A 61 6.91 -3.23 -11.00
CA LYS A 61 7.53 -3.72 -9.77
C LYS A 61 6.55 -4.42 -8.83
N PHE A 62 5.30 -3.98 -8.77
CA PHE A 62 4.25 -4.69 -8.04
C PHE A 62 3.92 -6.02 -8.71
N ALA A 63 3.82 -6.03 -10.05
CA ALA A 63 3.54 -7.24 -10.80
C ALA A 63 4.64 -8.31 -10.62
N THR A 64 5.93 -7.94 -10.56
CA THR A 64 7.03 -8.92 -10.37
C THR A 64 6.97 -9.65 -9.03
N VAL A 65 6.29 -9.10 -8.03
CA VAL A 65 6.11 -9.71 -6.69
C VAL A 65 4.69 -10.25 -6.47
N GLY A 66 3.88 -10.30 -7.53
CA GLY A 66 2.52 -10.83 -7.51
C GLY A 66 1.51 -9.91 -6.83
N ILE A 67 1.71 -8.59 -6.89
CA ILE A 67 0.69 -7.59 -6.53
C ILE A 67 0.09 -7.08 -7.83
N THR A 68 -1.19 -7.38 -8.06
CA THR A 68 -1.93 -6.94 -9.25
C THR A 68 -2.38 -5.48 -9.11
N GLU A 69 -2.89 -4.92 -10.21
CA GLU A 69 -3.48 -3.57 -10.17
C GLU A 69 -4.68 -3.49 -9.21
N ASP A 70 -5.51 -4.55 -9.18
CA ASP A 70 -6.64 -4.63 -8.26
C ASP A 70 -6.18 -4.75 -6.81
N ASP A 71 -5.13 -5.52 -6.53
CA ASP A 71 -4.51 -5.56 -5.20
C ASP A 71 -4.01 -4.17 -4.77
N GLY A 72 -3.32 -3.47 -5.68
CA GLY A 72 -2.81 -2.12 -5.42
C GLY A 72 -3.92 -1.13 -5.11
N LYS A 73 -5.01 -1.14 -5.90
CA LYS A 73 -6.20 -0.31 -5.67
C LYS A 73 -6.90 -0.65 -4.36
N ALA A 74 -7.05 -1.94 -4.06
CA ALA A 74 -7.67 -2.41 -2.82
C ALA A 74 -6.83 -2.00 -1.60
N ALA A 75 -5.51 -2.14 -1.67
CA ALA A 75 -4.59 -1.72 -0.62
C ALA A 75 -4.65 -0.21 -0.37
N ILE A 76 -4.67 0.62 -1.43
CA ILE A 76 -4.87 2.08 -1.30
C ILE A 76 -6.19 2.39 -0.62
N ALA A 77 -7.28 1.73 -1.02
CA ALA A 77 -8.60 1.96 -0.43
C ALA A 77 -8.63 1.57 1.05
N CYS A 78 -8.03 0.43 1.42
CA CYS A 78 -7.88 0.03 2.81
C CYS A 78 -7.03 1.03 3.60
N ALA A 79 -5.88 1.45 3.07
CA ALA A 79 -5.02 2.42 3.73
C ALA A 79 -5.74 3.76 4.01
N ARG A 80 -6.50 4.27 3.05
CA ARG A 80 -7.32 5.48 3.25
C ARG A 80 -8.34 5.31 4.39
N ARG A 81 -9.00 4.16 4.49
CA ARG A 81 -9.94 3.86 5.59
C ARG A 81 -9.26 3.77 6.95
N LEU A 82 -8.00 3.33 6.99
CA LEU A 82 -7.17 3.37 8.20
C LEU A 82 -6.69 4.79 8.55
N GLY A 83 -7.00 5.79 7.72
CA GLY A 83 -6.63 7.19 7.91
C GLY A 83 -5.18 7.48 7.55
N ILE A 84 -4.61 6.75 6.59
CA ILE A 84 -3.31 7.04 5.99
C ILE A 84 -3.53 7.94 4.79
N ASP A 85 -2.74 9.00 4.69
CA ASP A 85 -2.84 9.93 3.59
C ASP A 85 -2.18 9.36 2.32
N ILE A 86 -2.97 9.11 1.28
CA ILE A 86 -2.49 8.58 0.00
C ILE A 86 -2.61 9.64 -1.12
N SER A 87 -3.09 10.84 -0.80
CA SER A 87 -3.39 11.93 -1.75
C SER A 87 -2.23 12.88 -1.97
#